data_AF-A0A2G9RI03-F1
#
_entry.id   AF-A0A2G9RI03-F1
#
_cell.length_a   1.000
_cell.length_b   1.000
_cell.length_c   1.000
_cell.angle_alpha   90.00
_cell.angle_beta   90.00
_cell.angle_gamma   90.00
#
_symmetry.space_group_name_H-M   'P 1'
#
loop_
_entity.id
_entity.type
_entity.pdbx_description
1 polymer ?
#
loop_
_entity_poly.entity_id
_entity_poly.type
_entity_poly.pdbx_seq_one_letter_code
_entity_poly.pdbx_strand_id
1 'polypeptide(L)' 'MEEVGDFEVKAKFMGVQMETYMLHYQDLLQLQYEGVAVMKMFDRAKVNVNLLIFLLNKKFYGK' A
#
# COMPACT_ATOMS: atom_id res chain seq x y z
N MET A 1 17.72 -8.11 -5.82
CA MET A 1 17.44 -6.83 -6.53
C MET A 1 16.21 -6.28 -5.85
N GLU A 2 16.21 -5.05 -5.34
CA GLU A 2 14.95 -4.42 -4.89
C GLU A 2 14.06 -4.28 -6.14
N GLU A 3 12.95 -5.01 -6.17
CA GLU A 3 12.02 -4.96 -7.29
C GLU A 3 11.26 -3.63 -7.22
N VAL A 4 11.39 -2.84 -8.29
CA VAL A 4 10.68 -1.58 -8.45
C VAL A 4 9.18 -1.90 -8.48
N GLY A 5 8.44 -1.53 -7.43
CA GLY A 5 7.03 -1.90 -7.30
C GLY A 5 6.68 -2.50 -5.95
N ASP A 6 7.68 -3.00 -5.22
CA ASP A 6 7.44 -3.67 -3.94
C ASP A 6 7.72 -2.73 -2.76
N PHE A 7 6.76 -2.66 -1.85
CA PHE A 7 6.81 -1.80 -0.68
C PHE A 7 6.67 -2.62 0.61
N GLU A 8 7.65 -2.47 1.50
CA GLU A 8 7.55 -2.99 2.86
C GLU A 8 6.75 -2.01 3.73
N VAL A 9 5.51 -2.35 4.06
CA VAL A 9 4.65 -1.51 4.91
C VAL A 9 4.71 -1.99 6.35
N LYS A 10 5.30 -1.17 7.22
CA LYS A 10 5.38 -1.40 8.67
C LYS A 10 4.39 -0.50 9.39
N ALA A 11 3.66 -1.08 10.34
CA ALA A 11 2.75 -0.34 11.22
C ALA A 11 3.12 -0.55 12.69
N LYS A 12 2.89 0.46 13.51
CA LYS A 12 2.99 0.37 14.98
C LYS A 12 1.66 0.78 15.58
N PHE A 13 1.04 -0.10 16.35
CA PHE A 13 -0.24 0.16 17.00
C PHE A 13 -0.07 0.14 18.51
N MET A 14 -0.39 1.25 19.18
CA MET A 14 -0.21 1.41 20.63
C MET A 14 1.18 1.00 21.15
N GLY A 15 2.23 1.31 20.38
CA GLY A 15 3.59 0.95 20.78
C GLY A 15 4.06 -0.44 20.32
N VAL A 16 3.17 -1.29 19.80
CA VAL A 16 3.48 -2.65 19.36
C VAL A 16 3.68 -2.68 17.84
N GLN A 17 4.76 -3.28 17.37
CA GLN A 17 5.01 -3.47 15.94
C GLN A 17 4.06 -4.54 15.40
N MET A 18 3.32 -4.20 14.35
CA MET A 18 2.50 -5.15 13.61
C MET A 18 3.36 -5.93 12.62
N GLU A 19 2.81 -7.04 12.12
CA GLU A 19 3.42 -7.78 11.02
C GLU A 19 3.73 -6.87 9.84
N THR A 20 4.85 -7.10 9.19
CA THR A 20 5.20 -6.42 7.93
C THR A 20 4.22 -6.87 6.84
N TYR A 21 3.63 -5.91 6.14
CA TYR A 21 2.82 -6.18 4.96
C TYR A 21 3.63 -5.87 3.69
N MET A 22 3.80 -6.87 2.83
CA MET A 22 4.38 -6.68 1.51
C MET A 22 3.30 -6.18 0.56
N LEU A 23 3.48 -4.97 0.04
CA LEU A 23 2.56 -4.34 -0.87
C LEU A 23 3.16 -4.30 -2.27
N HIS A 24 2.55 -5.04 -3.19
CA HIS A 24 2.91 -5.00 -4.60
C HIS A 24 2.09 -3.92 -5.30
N TYR A 25 2.78 -3.01 -6.01
CA TYR A 25 2.11 -1.93 -6.72
C TYR A 25 1.14 -2.43 -7.79
N GLN A 26 1.42 -3.58 -8.40
CA GLN A 26 0.52 -4.21 -9.37
C GLN A 26 -0.82 -4.61 -8.77
N ASP A 27 -0.84 -5.10 -7.53
CA ASP A 27 -2.10 -5.45 -6.85
C ASP A 27 -2.98 -4.20 -6.66
N LEU A 28 -2.37 -3.04 -6.37
CA LEU A 28 -3.11 -1.77 -6.28
C LEU A 28 -3.72 -1.36 -7.61
N LEU A 29 -2.98 -1.51 -8.71
CA LEU A 29 -3.48 -1.22 -10.06
C LEU A 29 -4.62 -2.16 -10.44
N GLN A 30 -4.52 -3.45 -10.07
CA GLN A 30 -5.60 -4.40 -10.27
C GLN A 30 -6.86 -4.00 -9.49
N LEU A 31 -6.73 -3.65 -8.20
CA LEU A 31 -7.86 -3.18 -7.39
C LEU A 31 -8.50 -1.93 -8.00
N GLN A 32 -7.70 -0.98 -8.49
CA GLN A 32 -8.19 0.20 -9.18
C GLN A 32 -8.95 -0.17 -10.47
N TYR A 33 -8.41 -1.08 -11.29
CA TYR A 33 -9.04 -1.54 -12.53
C TYR A 33 -10.38 -2.23 -12.26
N GLU A 34 -10.47 -3.03 -11.20
CA GLU A 34 -11.70 -3.69 -10.75
C GLU A 34 -12.71 -2.72 -10.10
N GLY A 35 -12.35 -1.44 -9.91
CA GLY A 35 -13.20 -0.42 -9.30
C GLY A 35 -13.27 -0.50 -7.77
N VAL A 36 -12.36 -1.24 -7.12
CA VAL A 36 -12.28 -1.33 -5.66
C VAL A 36 -11.66 -0.05 -5.09
N ALA A 37 -12.49 0.80 -4.50
CA ALA A 37 -12.05 2.10 -4.00
C ALA A 37 -11.31 2.03 -2.64
N VAL A 38 -11.51 0.97 -1.85
CA VAL A 38 -11.00 0.84 -0.48
C VAL A 38 -10.46 -0.56 -0.25
N MET A 39 -9.24 -0.68 0.27
CA MET A 39 -8.64 -1.93 0.71
C MET A 39 -8.50 -1.97 2.25
N LYS A 40 -8.43 -3.18 2.80
CA LYS A 40 -8.21 -3.42 4.23
C LYS A 40 -6.74 -3.84 4.43
N MET A 41 -6.02 -3.11 5.27
CA MET A 41 -4.64 -3.42 5.65
C MET A 41 -4.57 -3.76 7.15
N PHE A 42 -3.69 -4.71 7.49
CA PHE A 42 -3.48 -5.17 8.88
C PHE A 42 -4.77 -5.58 9.60
N ASP A 43 -5.76 -6.06 8.84
CA ASP A 43 -7.11 -6.38 9.31
C ASP A 43 -7.85 -5.29 10.10
N ARG A 44 -7.39 -4.04 10.06
CA ARG A 44 -7.88 -2.95 10.91
C ARG A 44 -8.01 -1.62 10.17
N ALA A 45 -7.10 -1.32 9.24
CA ALA A 45 -7.06 -0.04 8.55
C ALA A 45 -7.77 -0.13 7.20
N LYS A 46 -8.71 0.78 6.95
CA LYS A 46 -9.29 0.98 5.61
C LYS A 46 -8.52 2.10 4.90
N VAL A 47 -8.00 1.81 3.72
CA VAL A 47 -7.18 2.74 2.95
C VAL A 47 -7.78 2.90 1.56
N ASN A 48 -7.87 4.14 1.07
CA ASN A 48 -8.33 4.40 -0.28
C ASN A 48 -7.26 4.03 -1.31
N VAL A 49 -7.61 3.20 -2.28
CA VAL A 49 -6.68 2.64 -3.27
C VAL A 49 -6.06 3.75 -4.14
N ASN A 50 -6.89 4.64 -4.70
CA ASN A 50 -6.42 5.70 -5.60
C ASN A 50 -5.50 6.71 -4.88
N LEU A 51 -5.84 7.09 -3.65
CA LEU A 51 -5.03 8.01 -2.86
C LEU A 51 -3.71 7.36 -2.42
N LEU A 52 -3.71 6.05 -2.14
CA LEU A 52 -2.48 5.31 -1.84
C LEU A 52 -1.57 5.25 -3.06
N ILE A 53 -2.10 4.90 -4.24
CA ILE A 53 -1.35 4.93 -5.51
C ILE A 53 -0.74 6.32 -5.74
N PHE A 54 -1.54 7.38 -5.59
CA PHE A 54 -1.07 8.75 -5.73
C PHE A 54 0.07 9.07 -4.76
N LEU A 55 -0.06 8.68 -3.48
CA LEU A 55 0.97 8.90 -2.47
C LEU A 55 2.27 8.18 -2.82
N LEU A 56 2.20 6.91 -3.22
CA LEU A 56 3.37 6.13 -3.62
C LEU A 56 4.05 6.74 -4.85
N ASN A 57 3.28 7.14 -5.86
CA ASN A 57 3.79 7.82 -7.04
C ASN A 57 4.54 9.10 -6.67
N LYS A 58 3.93 9.95 -5.84
CA LYS A 58 4.53 11.20 -5.43
C LYS A 58 5.79 11.02 -4.58
N LYS A 59 5.87 9.95 -3.78
CA LYS A 59 6.95 9.76 -2.80
C LYS A 59 8.13 8.93 -3.33
N PHE A 60 7.88 7.99 -4.24
CA PHE A 60 8.89 7.02 -4.65
C PHE A 60 9.11 6.97 -6.17
N TYR A 61 8.17 7.46 -6.98
CA TYR A 61 8.27 7.47 -8.45
C TYR A 61 8.35 8.86 -9.08
N GLY A 62 8.21 9.91 -8.27
CA GLY A 62 8.43 11.28 -8.69
C GLY A 62 9.92 11.52 -8.89
N LYS A 63 10.37 11.55 -10.15
CA LYS A 63 11.49 12.42 -10.53
C LYS A 63 11.05 13.87 -10.53
#